data_AF-A0A0F9GDB5-F1
#
_entry.id   AF-A0A0F9GDB5-F1
#
_cell.length_a   1.000
_cell.length_b   1.000
_cell.length_c   1.000
_cell.angle_alpha   90.00
_cell.angle_beta   90.00
_cell.angle_gamma   90.00
#
_symmetry.space_group_name_H-M   'P 1'
#
loop_
_entity.id
_entity.type
_entity.pdbx_description
1 polymer ?
#
loop_
_entity_poly.entity_id
_entity_poly.type
_entity_poly.pdbx_seq_one_letter_code
_entity_poly.pdbx_strand_id
1 'polypeptide(L)'
;MIKIQFFLWLLILIFVLHFNFRSTVPSKEFKINTYIKLKFEGGRTNIYVKNRIFQQCMYLLLNLRVDQIEDYEEIDSIDEAAEKLDRTMERDHGIISPEEEFMGHCSNLQVWAENGYDTRILHRNLAFPLLKRLTEVGDPLAKKVFKEEIAIRLGSKHPTVITFLTQNGYLKYLNREELEVIFNEISPTILSGITDELIQQLEHQPPINFGNHLRYLIQDLSRKFGVQNLPILINHLLRGIPENHKENLIKQSYNFLKMNRKFPLIQFINENIKYFDDFEFEFDFVKYHGKIIGIFRDKQLYLCRQKIKNIDDIEILEENIIRIEELDLSNNLISDIKGIEKFSNLKYLKLDNNQVTNVEGLKHLKDLHTLYLRNNKISEIKGFENFTSLNYLDLSGNSKITEIPDSLNNIPALKTFKLWNCSIRKFSEASSKFFWMNQNYRFYSGYTQTDKIYYEKTHKNKSSSTNGLFKQFVVWVIKIRKIMKEEKFTYSEIEKFEIETTQNALWWVRTTKSFKLWLNDRAQMRITEFI
;
A
#
# COMPACT_ATOMS: atom_id res chain seq x y z
N MET A 1 -11.62 -63.61 46.41
CA MET A 1 -11.99 -62.17 46.47
C MET A 1 -10.83 -61.23 46.78
N ILE A 2 -9.92 -61.56 47.72
CA ILE A 2 -8.83 -60.65 48.14
C ILE A 2 -7.76 -60.42 47.06
N LYS A 3 -7.44 -61.40 46.20
CA LYS A 3 -6.47 -61.24 45.10
C LYS A 3 -6.95 -60.34 43.94
N ILE A 4 -8.27 -60.23 43.73
CA ILE A 4 -8.85 -59.38 42.67
C ILE A 4 -8.92 -57.92 43.13
N GLN A 5 -9.21 -57.68 44.42
CA GLN A 5 -9.17 -56.33 45.00
C GLN A 5 -7.75 -55.75 45.04
N PHE A 6 -6.72 -56.56 45.31
CA PHE A 6 -5.33 -56.10 45.29
C PHE A 6 -4.86 -55.74 43.88
N PHE A 7 -5.31 -56.49 42.86
CA PHE A 7 -5.00 -56.22 41.46
C PHE A 7 -5.73 -54.96 40.93
N LEU A 8 -6.97 -54.72 41.37
CA LEU A 8 -7.72 -53.49 41.10
C LEU A 8 -7.12 -52.26 41.82
N TRP A 9 -6.63 -52.41 43.05
CA TRP A 9 -5.92 -51.35 43.77
C TRP A 9 -4.56 -51.02 43.12
N LEU A 10 -3.82 -52.04 42.64
CA LEU A 10 -2.57 -51.85 41.92
C LEU A 10 -2.81 -51.19 40.54
N LEU A 11 -3.89 -51.56 39.84
CA LEU A 11 -4.31 -50.91 38.59
C LEU A 11 -4.74 -49.46 38.82
N ILE A 12 -5.44 -49.12 39.90
CA ILE A 12 -5.79 -47.74 40.26
C ILE A 12 -4.54 -46.96 40.71
N LEU A 13 -3.59 -47.58 41.41
CA LEU A 13 -2.32 -46.95 41.78
C LEU A 13 -1.44 -46.70 40.54
N ILE A 14 -1.41 -47.63 39.59
CA ILE A 14 -0.73 -47.47 38.30
C ILE A 14 -1.48 -46.44 37.44
N PHE A 15 -2.82 -46.39 37.44
CA PHE A 15 -3.57 -45.38 36.70
C PHE A 15 -3.43 -43.99 37.32
N VAL A 16 -3.34 -43.87 38.65
CA VAL A 16 -3.08 -42.61 39.37
C VAL A 16 -1.60 -42.19 39.24
N LEU A 17 -0.65 -43.13 39.16
CA LEU A 17 0.75 -42.83 38.82
C LEU A 17 0.94 -42.54 37.31
N HIS A 18 0.12 -43.11 36.43
CA HIS A 18 0.15 -42.88 34.98
C HIS A 18 -0.62 -41.60 34.58
N PHE A 19 -1.67 -41.21 35.31
CA PHE A 19 -2.33 -39.90 35.16
C PHE A 19 -1.66 -38.76 35.95
N ASN A 20 -0.80 -39.06 36.93
CA ASN A 20 0.13 -38.08 37.51
C ASN A 20 1.43 -37.92 36.71
N PHE A 21 1.59 -38.63 35.59
CA PHE A 21 2.45 -38.23 34.48
C PHE A 21 1.62 -37.62 33.34
N ARG A 22 0.71 -36.68 33.68
CA ARG A 22 0.78 -35.44 32.90
C ARG A 22 2.19 -34.95 33.10
N SER A 23 2.97 -34.86 32.02
CA SER A 23 4.27 -34.21 32.05
C SER A 23 4.10 -32.75 32.46
N THR A 24 4.00 -32.50 33.77
CA THR A 24 4.20 -31.22 34.40
C THR A 24 5.71 -30.99 34.51
N VAL A 25 6.43 -31.17 33.39
CA VAL A 25 7.72 -30.51 33.27
C VAL A 25 7.36 -29.03 33.23
N PRO A 26 7.80 -28.21 34.20
CA PRO A 26 7.53 -26.79 34.15
C PRO A 26 8.09 -26.29 32.82
N SER A 27 7.22 -25.82 31.92
CA SER A 27 7.67 -25.23 30.67
C SER A 27 8.53 -24.04 31.05
N LYS A 28 9.85 -24.18 30.92
CA LYS A 28 10.76 -23.05 31.07
C LYS A 28 10.37 -22.08 29.96
N GLU A 29 9.70 -20.99 30.32
CA GLU A 29 9.39 -19.90 29.41
C GLU A 29 10.46 -18.82 29.61
N PHE A 30 11.13 -18.45 28.53
CA PHE A 30 12.09 -17.36 28.50
C PHE A 30 11.55 -16.27 27.59
N LYS A 31 11.29 -15.09 28.15
CA LYS A 31 10.77 -13.95 27.40
C LYS A 31 11.92 -13.02 27.00
N ILE A 32 12.14 -12.89 25.70
CA ILE A 32 13.18 -12.03 25.15
C ILE A 32 12.70 -10.58 25.10
N ASN A 33 11.52 -10.37 24.52
CA ASN A 33 10.89 -9.06 24.43
C ASN A 33 9.36 -9.20 24.40
N THR A 34 8.66 -8.12 24.07
CA THR A 34 7.18 -8.13 23.98
C THR A 34 6.63 -9.03 22.86
N TYR A 35 7.44 -9.34 21.85
CA TYR A 35 7.06 -10.12 20.68
C TYR A 35 7.60 -11.56 20.69
N ILE A 36 8.82 -11.79 21.19
CA ILE A 36 9.53 -13.07 21.15
C ILE A 36 9.56 -13.70 22.54
N LYS A 37 9.21 -14.98 22.59
CA LYS A 37 9.47 -15.84 23.75
C LYS A 37 9.80 -17.26 23.33
N LEU A 38 10.60 -17.95 24.13
CA LEU A 38 10.95 -19.35 23.93
C LEU A 38 10.29 -20.19 25.01
N LYS A 39 9.89 -21.40 24.67
CA LYS A 39 9.38 -22.38 25.61
C LYS A 39 10.06 -23.72 25.42
N PHE A 40 10.43 -24.36 26.51
CA PHE A 40 10.85 -25.74 26.50
C PHE A 40 9.64 -26.66 26.68
N GLU A 41 9.24 -27.35 25.62
CA GLU A 41 8.04 -28.18 25.57
C GLU A 41 8.35 -29.50 24.83
N GLY A 42 8.01 -30.64 25.44
CA GLY A 42 8.20 -31.95 24.80
C GLY A 42 9.65 -32.31 24.48
N GLY A 43 10.61 -31.81 25.27
CA GLY A 43 12.05 -32.06 25.06
C GLY A 43 12.67 -31.24 23.93
N ARG A 44 11.98 -30.19 23.46
CA ARG A 44 12.46 -29.29 22.40
C ARG A 44 12.25 -27.84 22.77
N THR A 45 13.12 -26.99 22.24
CA THR A 45 12.97 -25.54 22.29
C THR A 45 11.98 -25.09 21.22
N ASN A 46 10.98 -24.29 21.57
CA ASN A 46 10.00 -23.70 20.64
C ASN A 46 10.06 -22.17 20.72
N ILE A 47 10.23 -21.50 19.58
CA ILE A 47 10.15 -20.03 19.50
C ILE A 47 8.69 -19.64 19.25
N TYR A 48 8.24 -18.59 19.94
CA TYR A 48 6.93 -17.98 19.76
C TYR A 48 7.08 -16.52 19.38
N VAL A 49 6.34 -16.11 18.34
CA VAL A 49 6.19 -14.71 17.95
C VAL A 49 4.75 -14.29 18.17
N LYS A 50 4.50 -13.32 19.05
CA LYS A 50 3.17 -12.84 19.46
C LYS A 50 2.25 -14.00 19.86
N ASN A 51 2.76 -14.90 20.70
CA ASN A 51 2.08 -16.11 21.20
C ASN A 51 1.71 -17.16 20.15
N ARG A 52 2.25 -17.10 18.93
CA ARG A 52 2.13 -18.17 17.93
C ARG A 52 3.47 -18.87 17.73
N ILE A 53 3.45 -20.20 17.64
CA ILE A 53 4.64 -20.99 17.39
C ILE A 53 5.26 -20.60 16.05
N PHE A 54 6.58 -20.44 16.04
CA PHE A 54 7.39 -20.16 14.87
C PHE A 54 8.15 -21.43 14.51
N GLN A 55 7.67 -22.13 13.48
CA GLN A 55 8.22 -23.41 13.05
C GLN A 55 9.31 -23.19 11.99
N GLN A 56 10.56 -23.24 12.42
CA GLN A 56 11.75 -23.21 11.56
C GLN A 56 12.81 -24.13 12.19
N CYS A 57 13.62 -24.82 11.37
CA CYS A 57 14.68 -25.70 11.89
C CYS A 57 15.68 -24.88 12.74
N MET A 58 15.96 -25.36 13.95
CA MET A 58 16.90 -24.76 14.90
C MET A 58 18.00 -25.77 15.18
N TYR A 59 19.25 -25.33 15.09
CA TYR A 59 20.40 -26.11 15.54
C TYR A 59 21.36 -25.16 16.25
N LEU A 60 21.86 -25.57 17.40
CA LEU A 60 22.98 -24.89 18.05
C LEU A 60 24.26 -25.38 17.35
N LEU A 61 24.91 -24.52 16.57
CA LEU A 61 26.23 -24.80 16.02
C LEU A 61 27.25 -24.68 17.16
N LEU A 62 27.65 -25.76 17.85
CA LEU A 62 28.82 -25.66 18.76
C LEU A 62 29.44 -27.02 19.10
N ASN A 63 30.64 -27.24 18.56
CA ASN A 63 31.77 -27.75 19.34
C ASN A 63 33.07 -27.14 18.76
N LEU A 64 33.27 -25.84 19.00
CA LEU A 64 34.52 -25.18 18.62
C LEU A 64 35.63 -25.65 19.57
N ARG A 65 36.53 -26.47 19.05
CA ARG A 65 37.76 -26.84 19.75
C ARG A 65 38.63 -25.58 19.90
N VAL A 66 38.84 -25.15 21.15
CA VAL A 66 39.56 -23.90 21.48
C VAL A 66 40.99 -23.90 20.93
N ASP A 67 41.53 -25.08 20.65
CA ASP A 67 42.82 -25.38 20.04
C ASP A 67 42.88 -25.22 18.51
N GLN A 68 41.77 -24.92 17.83
CA GLN A 68 41.72 -24.62 16.38
C GLN A 68 41.45 -23.13 16.08
N ILE A 69 41.54 -22.27 17.10
CA ILE A 69 41.12 -20.86 17.08
C ILE A 69 42.34 -19.95 16.92
N GLU A 70 42.92 -19.87 15.73
CA GLU A 70 43.95 -18.84 15.43
C GLU A 70 43.43 -17.64 14.62
N ASP A 71 42.31 -17.75 13.89
CA ASP A 71 41.87 -16.66 12.96
C ASP A 71 40.37 -16.27 13.09
N TYR A 72 39.89 -15.86 14.28
CA TYR A 72 38.51 -15.35 14.45
C TYR A 72 38.36 -13.82 14.35
N GLU A 73 39.45 -13.06 14.32
CA GLU A 73 39.38 -11.60 14.15
C GLU A 73 38.86 -11.18 12.76
N GLU A 74 38.72 -12.13 11.82
CA GLU A 74 38.26 -11.89 10.44
C GLU A 74 36.83 -12.39 10.13
N ILE A 75 36.05 -12.88 11.10
CA ILE A 75 34.69 -13.40 10.83
C ILE A 75 33.64 -12.30 10.95
N ASP A 76 33.04 -11.92 9.83
CA ASP A 76 32.04 -10.84 9.75
C ASP A 76 30.60 -11.31 10.06
N SER A 77 30.30 -12.60 9.95
CA SER A 77 28.98 -13.15 10.26
C SER A 77 28.98 -14.64 10.62
N ILE A 78 27.95 -15.10 11.33
CA ILE A 78 27.80 -16.53 11.67
C ILE A 78 27.61 -17.42 10.44
N ASP A 79 27.09 -16.88 9.33
CA ASP A 79 27.01 -17.60 8.05
C ASP A 79 28.41 -17.90 7.49
N GLU A 80 29.37 -17.00 7.69
CA GLU A 80 30.77 -17.19 7.28
C GLU A 80 31.48 -18.23 8.16
N ALA A 81 31.28 -18.13 9.48
CA ALA A 81 31.78 -19.14 10.42
C ALA A 81 31.26 -20.53 10.07
N ALA A 82 29.97 -20.65 9.75
CA ALA A 82 29.35 -21.92 9.38
C ALA A 82 29.86 -22.50 8.05
N GLU A 83 30.43 -21.68 7.16
CA GLU A 83 31.04 -22.13 5.90
C GLU A 83 32.50 -22.56 6.07
N LYS A 84 33.21 -21.98 7.04
CA LYS A 84 34.57 -22.37 7.43
C LYS A 84 34.58 -23.65 8.29
N LEU A 85 33.50 -23.91 9.03
CA LEU A 85 33.36 -25.09 9.88
C LEU A 85 32.82 -26.28 9.08
N ASP A 86 33.49 -27.43 9.19
CA ASP A 86 33.10 -28.66 8.50
C ASP A 86 31.69 -29.12 8.93
N ARG A 87 30.82 -29.41 7.96
CA ARG A 87 29.41 -29.82 8.16
C ARG A 87 29.27 -31.20 8.83
N THR A 88 30.38 -31.92 9.03
CA THR A 88 30.42 -33.20 9.74
C THR A 88 29.90 -33.11 11.18
N MET A 89 29.87 -31.90 11.75
CA MET A 89 29.34 -31.64 13.10
C MET A 89 27.81 -31.47 13.17
N GLU A 90 27.10 -31.47 12.03
CA GLU A 90 25.63 -31.32 11.96
C GLU A 90 24.85 -32.52 12.57
N ARG A 91 25.53 -33.62 12.93
CA ARG A 91 24.88 -34.88 13.37
C ARG A 91 25.30 -35.40 14.75
N ASP A 92 26.28 -34.78 15.40
CA ASP A 92 26.73 -35.28 16.71
C ASP A 92 25.89 -34.67 17.84
N HIS A 93 24.65 -35.12 17.95
CA HIS A 93 23.72 -34.79 19.04
C HIS A 93 24.17 -35.33 20.41
N GLY A 94 25.37 -35.92 20.51
CA GLY A 94 25.82 -36.67 21.67
C GLY A 94 26.40 -35.86 22.84
N ILE A 95 26.64 -34.55 22.68
CA ILE A 95 27.48 -33.80 23.64
C ILE A 95 26.69 -32.82 24.54
N ILE A 96 25.49 -32.37 24.15
CA ILE A 96 24.77 -31.29 24.86
C ILE A 96 23.37 -31.75 25.30
N SER A 97 22.99 -31.49 26.54
CA SER A 97 21.64 -31.80 27.04
C SER A 97 20.57 -30.89 26.41
N PRO A 98 19.32 -31.34 26.24
CA PRO A 98 18.23 -30.50 25.72
C PRO A 98 18.03 -29.19 26.51
N GLU A 99 18.29 -29.19 27.81
CA GLU A 99 18.22 -28.01 28.67
C GLU A 99 19.38 -27.02 28.40
N GLU A 100 20.60 -27.51 28.19
CA GLU A 100 21.74 -26.67 27.79
C GLU A 100 21.53 -26.08 26.39
N GLU A 101 20.97 -26.88 25.47
CA GLU A 101 20.59 -26.42 24.14
C GLU A 101 19.53 -25.30 24.22
N PHE A 102 18.50 -25.46 25.08
CA PHE A 102 17.50 -24.43 25.33
C PHE A 102 18.12 -23.13 25.86
N MET A 103 19.07 -23.23 26.78
CA MET A 103 19.79 -22.06 27.29
C MET A 103 20.62 -21.37 26.20
N GLY A 104 21.31 -22.15 25.36
CA GLY A 104 22.06 -21.65 24.21
C GLY A 104 21.17 -20.89 23.21
N HIS A 105 20.02 -21.47 22.84
CA HIS A 105 19.04 -20.81 21.97
C HIS A 105 18.49 -19.52 22.58
N CYS A 106 18.17 -19.52 23.88
CA CYS A 106 17.71 -18.32 24.57
C CYS A 106 18.78 -17.21 24.53
N SER A 107 20.04 -17.54 24.83
CA SER A 107 21.15 -16.59 24.81
C SER A 107 21.36 -15.99 23.42
N ASN A 108 21.42 -16.83 22.38
CA ASN A 108 21.66 -16.38 21.01
C ASN A 108 20.55 -15.45 20.51
N LEU A 109 19.27 -15.80 20.74
CA LEU A 109 18.16 -14.94 20.34
C LEU A 109 18.06 -13.67 21.19
N GLN A 110 18.46 -13.71 22.47
CA GLN A 110 18.53 -12.52 23.31
C GLN A 110 19.54 -11.53 22.76
N VAL A 111 20.78 -11.99 22.50
CA VAL A 111 21.85 -11.15 21.92
C VAL A 111 21.42 -10.58 20.57
N TRP A 112 20.78 -11.38 19.71
CA TRP A 112 20.25 -10.91 18.44
C TRP A 112 19.20 -9.79 18.60
N ALA A 113 18.28 -9.94 19.55
CA ALA A 113 17.24 -8.94 19.80
C ALA A 113 17.81 -7.65 20.44
N GLU A 114 18.79 -7.77 21.33
CA GLU A 114 19.44 -6.63 22.00
C GLU A 114 20.31 -5.82 21.05
N ASN A 115 20.90 -6.47 20.03
CA ASN A 115 21.69 -5.81 18.98
C ASN A 115 20.83 -5.39 17.79
N GLY A 116 19.57 -5.02 18.02
CA GLY A 116 18.74 -4.41 16.98
C GLY A 116 18.32 -5.34 15.84
N TYR A 117 18.29 -6.65 16.07
CA TYR A 117 18.02 -7.69 15.06
C TYR A 117 19.09 -7.83 13.97
N ASP A 118 20.34 -7.47 14.27
CA ASP A 118 21.49 -7.64 13.37
C ASP A 118 21.56 -9.07 12.82
N THR A 119 21.35 -9.21 11.52
CA THR A 119 21.26 -10.51 10.84
C THR A 119 22.60 -11.23 10.70
N ARG A 120 23.71 -10.63 11.14
CA ARG A 120 25.03 -11.29 11.20
C ARG A 120 25.19 -12.18 12.42
N ILE A 121 24.38 -11.98 13.46
CA ILE A 121 24.46 -12.69 14.75
C ILE A 121 23.82 -14.08 14.68
N LEU A 122 22.72 -14.22 13.94
CA LEU A 122 22.02 -15.50 13.73
C LEU A 122 22.18 -15.98 12.29
N HIS A 123 22.21 -17.29 12.10
CA HIS A 123 22.32 -17.87 10.76
C HIS A 123 21.13 -17.45 9.90
N ARG A 124 21.35 -17.17 8.60
CA ARG A 124 20.35 -16.64 7.67
C ARG A 124 19.02 -17.39 7.65
N ASN A 125 19.08 -18.72 7.86
CA ASN A 125 17.91 -19.61 7.92
C ASN A 125 16.97 -19.35 9.10
N LEU A 126 17.44 -18.65 10.15
CA LEU A 126 16.64 -18.26 11.31
C LEU A 126 16.44 -16.74 11.35
N ALA A 127 17.50 -15.95 11.15
CA ALA A 127 17.49 -14.50 11.27
C ALA A 127 16.43 -13.84 10.39
N PHE A 128 16.47 -14.08 9.08
CA PHE A 128 15.56 -13.45 8.12
C PHE A 128 14.10 -13.92 8.26
N PRO A 129 13.82 -15.24 8.38
CA PRO A 129 12.46 -15.70 8.64
C PRO A 129 11.85 -15.13 9.92
N LEU A 130 12.64 -15.04 11.00
CA LEU A 130 12.18 -14.49 12.27
C LEU A 130 11.96 -12.97 12.19
N LEU A 131 12.89 -12.23 11.59
CA LEU A 131 12.77 -10.78 11.37
C LEU A 131 11.56 -10.41 10.50
N LYS A 132 11.34 -11.19 9.42
CA LYS A 132 10.15 -11.08 8.59
C LYS A 132 8.89 -11.29 9.41
N ARG A 133 8.87 -12.33 10.25
CA ARG A 133 7.70 -12.63 11.09
C ARG A 133 7.42 -11.51 12.10
N LEU A 134 8.45 -10.92 12.68
CA LEU A 134 8.33 -9.76 13.58
C LEU A 134 7.73 -8.54 12.88
N THR A 135 8.22 -8.26 11.66
CA THR A 135 7.70 -7.20 10.79
C THR A 135 6.19 -7.40 10.51
N GLU A 136 5.78 -8.63 10.19
CA GLU A 136 4.38 -8.99 9.92
C GLU A 136 3.47 -8.82 11.15
N VAL A 137 3.95 -9.16 12.36
CA VAL A 137 3.12 -9.06 13.58
C VAL A 137 3.06 -7.64 14.16
N GLY A 138 3.85 -6.72 13.60
CA GLY A 138 3.77 -5.30 13.88
C GLY A 138 4.91 -4.71 14.71
N ASP A 139 6.01 -5.44 14.91
CA ASP A 139 7.16 -4.96 15.68
C ASP A 139 7.77 -3.68 15.03
N PRO A 140 7.80 -2.53 15.74
CA PRO A 140 8.30 -1.27 15.19
C PRO A 140 9.78 -1.31 14.79
N LEU A 141 10.62 -1.96 15.60
CA LEU A 141 12.05 -2.04 15.35
C LEU A 141 12.31 -2.94 14.14
N ALA A 142 11.66 -4.11 14.10
CA ALA A 142 11.76 -5.02 12.95
C ALA A 142 11.33 -4.32 11.65
N LYS A 143 10.21 -3.57 11.67
CA LYS A 143 9.74 -2.81 10.50
C LYS A 143 10.76 -1.78 10.00
N LYS A 144 11.49 -1.15 10.92
CA LYS A 144 12.51 -0.15 10.60
C LYS A 144 13.72 -0.81 9.93
N VAL A 145 14.25 -1.88 10.52
CA VAL A 145 15.52 -2.48 10.10
C VAL A 145 15.38 -3.55 9.02
N PHE A 146 14.20 -4.12 8.79
CA PHE A 146 14.04 -5.29 7.90
C PHE A 146 14.59 -5.09 6.49
N LYS A 147 14.33 -3.94 5.86
CA LYS A 147 14.87 -3.62 4.53
C LYS A 147 16.37 -3.33 4.56
N GLU A 148 16.82 -2.64 5.61
CA GLU A 148 18.23 -2.28 5.81
C GLU A 148 19.08 -3.54 5.95
N GLU A 149 18.64 -4.51 6.77
CA GLU A 149 19.31 -5.80 6.95
C GLU A 149 19.37 -6.61 5.65
N ILE A 150 18.30 -6.59 4.85
CA ILE A 150 18.34 -7.20 3.51
C ILE A 150 19.43 -6.52 2.65
N ALA A 151 19.46 -5.19 2.60
CA ALA A 151 20.43 -4.45 1.80
C ALA A 151 21.88 -4.67 2.27
N ILE A 152 22.12 -4.63 3.59
CA ILE A 152 23.44 -4.88 4.22
C ILE A 152 23.95 -6.27 3.84
N ARG A 153 23.10 -7.30 3.96
CA ARG A 153 23.51 -8.68 3.64
C ARG A 153 23.66 -8.91 2.14
N LEU A 154 22.98 -8.17 1.27
CA LEU A 154 23.23 -8.22 -0.18
C LEU A 154 24.57 -7.59 -0.56
N GLY A 155 25.03 -6.59 0.18
CA GLY A 155 26.37 -5.99 0.04
C GLY A 155 27.49 -6.79 0.68
N SER A 156 27.16 -7.82 1.46
CA SER A 156 28.17 -8.73 1.99
C SER A 156 28.73 -9.59 0.85
N LYS A 157 30.04 -9.79 0.80
CA LYS A 157 30.74 -10.60 -0.22
C LYS A 157 30.46 -12.11 -0.10
N HIS A 158 29.34 -12.53 0.51
CA HIS A 158 28.99 -13.93 0.75
C HIS A 158 27.93 -14.41 -0.26
N PRO A 159 28.33 -15.17 -1.31
CA PRO A 159 27.41 -15.54 -2.40
C PRO A 159 26.23 -16.41 -1.94
N THR A 160 26.42 -17.20 -0.89
CA THR A 160 25.42 -18.10 -0.31
C THR A 160 24.27 -17.35 0.37
N VAL A 161 24.57 -16.25 1.04
CA VAL A 161 23.58 -15.36 1.68
C VAL A 161 22.78 -14.62 0.62
N ILE A 162 23.47 -14.07 -0.39
CA ILE A 162 22.84 -13.42 -1.55
C ILE A 162 21.88 -14.40 -2.25
N THR A 163 22.34 -15.64 -2.49
CA THR A 163 21.53 -16.71 -3.09
C THR A 163 20.31 -17.02 -2.24
N PHE A 164 20.49 -17.15 -0.91
CA PHE A 164 19.39 -17.40 0.02
C PHE A 164 18.34 -16.30 -0.02
N LEU A 165 18.75 -15.02 0.07
CA LEU A 165 17.84 -13.88 0.07
C LEU A 165 17.04 -13.78 -1.23
N THR A 166 17.73 -14.02 -2.35
CA THR A 166 17.14 -14.00 -3.69
C THR A 166 16.14 -15.15 -3.84
N GLN A 167 16.54 -16.40 -3.57
CA GLN A 167 15.71 -17.59 -3.77
C GLN A 167 14.47 -17.63 -2.86
N ASN A 168 14.56 -17.07 -1.65
CA ASN A 168 13.44 -16.99 -0.70
C ASN A 168 12.54 -15.75 -0.91
N GLY A 169 12.84 -14.92 -1.90
CA GLY A 169 11.99 -13.82 -2.32
C GLY A 169 11.97 -12.64 -1.34
N TYR A 170 13.10 -12.32 -0.70
CA TYR A 170 13.24 -11.14 0.16
C TYR A 170 13.38 -9.83 -0.63
N LEU A 171 13.83 -9.90 -1.89
CA LEU A 171 14.03 -8.71 -2.72
C LEU A 171 12.72 -8.02 -3.11
N LYS A 172 11.58 -8.72 -3.04
CA LYS A 172 10.25 -8.12 -3.27
C LYS A 172 9.82 -7.06 -2.25
N TYR A 173 10.50 -6.99 -1.10
CA TYR A 173 10.23 -5.99 -0.08
C TYR A 173 10.92 -4.65 -0.39
N LEU A 174 11.84 -4.65 -1.34
CA LEU A 174 12.55 -3.45 -1.78
C LEU A 174 11.78 -2.75 -2.90
N ASN A 175 11.83 -1.43 -2.90
CA ASN A 175 11.27 -0.59 -3.97
C ASN A 175 12.24 -0.49 -5.16
N ARG A 176 11.82 0.24 -6.19
CA ARG A 176 12.59 0.44 -7.42
C ARG A 176 13.94 1.07 -7.12
N GLU A 177 13.95 2.17 -6.39
CA GLU A 177 15.13 2.97 -6.12
C GLU A 177 16.15 2.17 -5.30
N GLU A 178 15.70 1.45 -4.27
CA GLU A 178 16.50 0.55 -3.44
C GLU A 178 17.15 -0.56 -4.28
N LEU A 179 16.40 -1.18 -5.21
CA LEU A 179 16.94 -2.22 -6.09
C LEU A 179 17.92 -1.68 -7.13
N GLU A 180 17.68 -0.50 -7.71
CA GLU A 180 18.61 0.11 -8.66
C GLU A 180 19.97 0.39 -8.01
N VAL A 181 19.99 0.88 -6.77
CA VAL A 181 21.23 1.04 -5.98
C VAL A 181 21.90 -0.31 -5.75
N ILE A 182 21.12 -1.34 -5.38
CA ILE A 182 21.68 -2.68 -5.13
C ILE A 182 22.35 -3.25 -6.39
N PHE A 183 21.70 -3.13 -7.54
CA PHE A 183 22.18 -3.66 -8.81
C PHE A 183 23.41 -2.94 -9.35
N ASN A 184 23.52 -1.64 -9.13
CA ASN A 184 24.59 -0.84 -9.71
C ASN A 184 25.80 -0.69 -8.77
N GLU A 185 25.59 -0.62 -7.46
CA GLU A 185 26.61 -0.21 -6.51
C GLU A 185 26.95 -1.31 -5.50
N ILE A 186 25.95 -2.03 -4.99
CA ILE A 186 26.13 -2.91 -3.82
C ILE A 186 26.48 -4.34 -4.22
N SER A 187 25.80 -4.92 -5.22
CA SER A 187 25.93 -6.33 -5.57
C SER A 187 25.66 -6.58 -7.07
N PRO A 188 26.55 -6.11 -7.96
CA PRO A 188 26.38 -6.28 -9.41
C PRO A 188 26.34 -7.76 -9.84
N THR A 189 26.93 -8.66 -9.03
CA THR A 189 27.00 -10.10 -9.28
C THR A 189 25.64 -10.80 -9.28
N ILE A 190 24.62 -10.24 -8.61
CA ILE A 190 23.26 -10.81 -8.60
C ILE A 190 22.71 -10.86 -10.03
N LEU A 191 22.84 -9.75 -10.75
CA LEU A 191 22.33 -9.65 -12.11
C LEU A 191 23.24 -10.38 -13.09
N SER A 192 24.56 -10.35 -12.90
CA SER A 192 25.47 -11.09 -13.79
C SER A 192 25.15 -12.58 -13.74
N GLY A 193 24.99 -13.18 -12.55
CA GLY A 193 24.63 -14.59 -12.43
C GLY A 193 23.31 -14.96 -13.12
N ILE A 194 22.27 -14.14 -12.97
CA ILE A 194 20.98 -14.35 -13.66
C ILE A 194 21.14 -14.19 -15.18
N THR A 195 21.94 -13.21 -15.61
CA THR A 195 22.19 -12.92 -17.03
C THR A 195 22.99 -14.04 -17.68
N ASP A 196 24.03 -14.53 -17.02
CA ASP A 196 24.90 -15.61 -17.48
C ASP A 196 24.12 -16.92 -17.58
N GLU A 197 23.31 -17.24 -16.55
CA GLU A 197 22.42 -18.40 -16.57
C GLU A 197 21.41 -18.30 -17.72
N LEU A 198 20.87 -17.11 -17.96
CA LEU A 198 20.00 -16.84 -19.10
C LEU A 198 20.75 -17.07 -20.43
N ILE A 199 21.89 -16.42 -20.64
CA ILE A 199 22.69 -16.56 -21.88
C ILE A 199 23.03 -18.03 -22.14
N GLN A 200 23.50 -18.76 -21.13
CA GLN A 200 23.81 -20.18 -21.26
C GLN A 200 22.59 -20.98 -21.73
N GLN A 201 21.41 -20.69 -21.17
CA GLN A 201 20.15 -21.32 -21.57
C GLN A 201 19.72 -20.88 -22.99
N LEU A 202 19.98 -19.64 -23.40
CA LEU A 202 19.69 -19.14 -24.75
C LEU A 202 20.55 -19.86 -25.80
N GLU A 203 21.83 -20.12 -25.49
CA GLU A 203 22.80 -20.72 -26.42
C GLU A 203 22.61 -22.24 -26.61
N HIS A 204 22.12 -22.96 -25.59
CA HIS A 204 22.13 -24.43 -25.57
C HIS A 204 20.74 -25.06 -25.79
N GLN A 205 19.66 -24.28 -25.95
CA GLN A 205 18.29 -24.82 -26.05
C GLN A 205 17.76 -24.89 -27.49
N PRO A 206 17.01 -25.96 -27.85
CA PRO A 206 16.36 -26.03 -29.15
C PRO A 206 15.29 -24.93 -29.29
N PRO A 207 15.17 -24.28 -30.46
CA PRO A 207 14.29 -23.12 -30.67
C PRO A 207 12.81 -23.33 -30.32
N ILE A 208 12.35 -24.58 -30.35
CA ILE A 208 10.93 -24.96 -30.27
C ILE A 208 10.32 -24.71 -28.87
N ASN A 209 11.11 -24.71 -27.79
CA ASN A 209 10.61 -24.55 -26.40
C ASN A 209 10.99 -23.24 -25.73
N PHE A 210 11.64 -22.34 -26.47
CA PHE A 210 12.26 -21.13 -25.95
C PHE A 210 11.26 -20.19 -25.23
N GLY A 211 10.06 -19.99 -25.80
CA GLY A 211 9.04 -19.12 -25.22
C GLY A 211 8.49 -19.62 -23.88
N ASN A 212 8.37 -20.95 -23.71
CA ASN A 212 7.94 -21.55 -22.44
C ASN A 212 9.01 -21.37 -21.36
N HIS A 213 10.28 -21.52 -21.73
CA HIS A 213 11.41 -21.33 -20.82
C HIS A 213 11.48 -19.89 -20.29
N LEU A 214 11.38 -18.91 -21.18
CA LEU A 214 11.29 -17.50 -20.79
C LEU A 214 10.11 -17.21 -19.87
N ARG A 215 8.95 -17.85 -20.10
CA ARG A 215 7.79 -17.72 -19.22
C ARG A 215 8.08 -18.23 -17.80
N TYR A 216 8.73 -19.39 -17.67
CA TYR A 216 9.13 -19.93 -16.36
C TYR A 216 10.14 -19.02 -15.67
N LEU A 217 11.11 -18.48 -16.42
CA LEU A 217 12.07 -17.52 -15.89
C LEU A 217 11.37 -16.27 -15.35
N ILE A 218 10.48 -15.65 -16.14
CA ILE A 218 9.76 -14.45 -15.71
C ILE A 218 8.92 -14.74 -14.46
N GLN A 219 8.30 -15.92 -14.38
CA GLN A 219 7.54 -16.36 -13.21
C GLN A 219 8.45 -16.52 -11.98
N ASP A 220 9.64 -17.11 -12.14
CA ASP A 220 10.61 -17.26 -11.06
C ASP A 220 11.18 -15.91 -10.60
N LEU A 221 11.53 -15.02 -11.54
CA LEU A 221 11.92 -13.65 -11.24
C LEU A 221 10.81 -12.90 -10.51
N SER A 222 9.55 -13.08 -10.91
CA SER A 222 8.39 -12.48 -10.23
C SER A 222 8.28 -12.95 -8.78
N ARG A 223 8.56 -14.24 -8.53
CA ARG A 223 8.56 -14.83 -7.18
C ARG A 223 9.71 -14.28 -6.32
N LYS A 224 10.91 -14.12 -6.90
CA LYS A 224 12.13 -13.66 -6.22
C LYS A 224 12.10 -12.15 -5.92
N PHE A 225 11.68 -11.34 -6.88
CA PHE A 225 11.78 -9.87 -6.82
C PHE A 225 10.45 -9.13 -6.71
N GLY A 226 9.32 -9.83 -6.86
CA GLY A 226 8.00 -9.21 -6.91
C GLY A 226 7.67 -8.69 -8.30
N VAL A 227 6.40 -8.83 -8.70
CA VAL A 227 5.91 -8.39 -10.02
C VAL A 227 6.15 -6.89 -10.27
N GLN A 228 6.09 -6.07 -9.23
CA GLN A 228 6.28 -4.62 -9.33
C GLN A 228 7.70 -4.23 -9.75
N ASN A 229 8.70 -5.07 -9.48
CA ASN A 229 10.11 -4.79 -9.74
C ASN A 229 10.61 -5.44 -11.03
N LEU A 230 9.79 -6.27 -11.68
CA LEU A 230 10.11 -6.90 -12.96
C LEU A 230 10.55 -5.95 -14.08
N PRO A 231 9.99 -4.72 -14.25
CA PRO A 231 10.42 -3.86 -15.36
C PRO A 231 11.91 -3.53 -15.29
N ILE A 232 12.40 -3.20 -14.09
CA ILE A 232 13.81 -2.86 -13.85
C ILE A 232 14.67 -4.07 -14.16
N LEU A 233 14.31 -5.25 -13.64
CA LEU A 233 15.03 -6.49 -13.89
C LEU A 233 15.11 -6.82 -15.37
N ILE A 234 13.98 -6.80 -16.08
CA ILE A 234 13.95 -7.08 -17.51
C ILE A 234 14.83 -6.07 -18.26
N ASN A 235 14.72 -4.78 -17.96
CA ASN A 235 15.54 -3.75 -18.59
C ASN A 235 17.05 -3.96 -18.34
N HIS A 236 17.44 -4.45 -17.16
CA HIS A 236 18.82 -4.83 -16.87
C HIS A 236 19.25 -6.07 -17.66
N LEU A 237 18.43 -7.13 -17.69
CA LEU A 237 18.72 -8.36 -18.43
C LEU A 237 18.87 -8.10 -19.94
N LEU A 238 18.05 -7.20 -20.50
CA LEU A 238 18.15 -6.76 -21.89
C LEU A 238 19.51 -6.16 -22.26
N ARG A 239 20.30 -5.67 -21.30
CA ARG A 239 21.64 -5.14 -21.58
C ARG A 239 22.66 -6.26 -21.85
N GLY A 240 22.49 -7.41 -21.21
CA GLY A 240 23.44 -8.52 -21.29
C GLY A 240 23.11 -9.58 -22.33
N ILE A 241 21.84 -9.75 -22.71
CA ILE A 241 21.45 -10.78 -23.69
C ILE A 241 21.69 -10.36 -25.15
N PRO A 242 21.93 -11.32 -26.08
CA PRO A 242 22.07 -11.03 -27.50
C PRO A 242 20.80 -10.42 -28.13
N GLU A 243 20.96 -9.54 -29.13
CA GLU A 243 19.85 -8.79 -29.76
C GLU A 243 18.74 -9.68 -30.34
N ASN A 244 19.10 -10.80 -30.97
CA ASN A 244 18.15 -11.77 -31.54
C ASN A 244 17.19 -12.39 -30.50
N HIS A 245 17.50 -12.29 -29.20
CA HIS A 245 16.66 -12.82 -28.12
C HIS A 245 15.86 -11.75 -27.37
N LYS A 246 16.20 -10.46 -27.52
CA LYS A 246 15.58 -9.36 -26.77
C LYS A 246 14.10 -9.23 -27.04
N GLU A 247 13.71 -9.28 -28.31
CA GLU A 247 12.31 -9.14 -28.72
C GLU A 247 11.43 -10.23 -28.09
N ASN A 248 11.89 -11.48 -28.06
CA ASN A 248 11.12 -12.58 -27.49
C ASN A 248 11.03 -12.48 -25.95
N LEU A 249 12.11 -12.05 -25.27
CA LEU A 249 12.05 -11.74 -23.83
C LEU A 249 11.02 -10.66 -23.53
N ILE A 250 10.99 -9.57 -24.32
CA ILE A 250 10.00 -8.50 -24.19
C ILE A 250 8.58 -9.03 -24.41
N LYS A 251 8.35 -9.79 -25.47
CA LYS A 251 7.03 -10.36 -25.80
C LYS A 251 6.51 -11.30 -24.70
N GLN A 252 7.34 -12.21 -24.19
CA GLN A 252 6.95 -13.10 -23.08
C GLN A 252 6.74 -12.32 -21.77
N SER A 253 7.57 -11.29 -21.52
CA SER A 253 7.40 -10.39 -20.38
C SER A 253 6.05 -9.70 -20.46
N TYR A 254 5.72 -9.06 -21.57
CA TYR A 254 4.41 -8.43 -21.79
C TYR A 254 3.25 -9.42 -21.54
N ASN A 255 3.32 -10.64 -22.09
CA ASN A 255 2.28 -11.65 -21.94
C ASN A 255 2.08 -12.10 -20.48
N PHE A 256 3.15 -12.19 -19.70
CA PHE A 256 3.05 -12.48 -18.27
C PHE A 256 2.46 -11.29 -17.50
N LEU A 257 2.90 -10.09 -17.86
CA LEU A 257 2.61 -8.85 -17.14
C LEU A 257 1.21 -8.30 -17.40
N LYS A 258 0.64 -8.50 -18.59
CA LYS A 258 -0.71 -8.05 -18.95
C LYS A 258 -1.81 -8.66 -18.06
N MET A 259 -1.57 -9.84 -17.50
CA MET A 259 -2.52 -10.49 -16.59
C MET A 259 -2.53 -9.87 -15.20
N ASN A 260 -1.53 -9.06 -14.85
CA ASN A 260 -1.37 -8.52 -13.50
C ASN A 260 -1.80 -7.05 -13.40
N ARG A 261 -2.94 -6.81 -12.74
CA ARG A 261 -3.50 -5.46 -12.56
C ARG A 261 -2.63 -4.49 -11.75
N LYS A 262 -1.67 -4.99 -10.95
CA LYS A 262 -0.77 -4.16 -10.12
C LYS A 262 0.53 -3.81 -10.84
N PHE A 263 0.74 -4.33 -12.05
CA PHE A 263 1.96 -4.10 -12.81
C PHE A 263 1.93 -2.75 -13.55
N PRO A 264 3.04 -2.00 -13.60
CA PRO A 264 3.16 -0.78 -14.40
C PRO A 264 3.30 -1.10 -15.90
N LEU A 265 2.28 -1.74 -16.50
CA LEU A 265 2.29 -2.22 -17.89
C LEU A 265 2.65 -1.13 -18.90
N ILE A 266 1.98 0.00 -18.78
CA ILE A 266 2.19 1.16 -19.65
C ILE A 266 3.64 1.64 -19.57
N GLN A 267 4.22 1.68 -18.38
CA GLN A 267 5.61 2.11 -18.20
C GLN A 267 6.58 1.14 -18.87
N PHE A 268 6.38 -0.16 -18.66
CA PHE A 268 7.20 -1.21 -19.28
C PHE A 268 7.17 -1.13 -20.80
N ILE A 269 5.99 -0.94 -21.39
CA ILE A 269 5.83 -0.81 -22.85
C ILE A 269 6.53 0.46 -23.34
N ASN A 270 6.34 1.61 -22.67
CA ASN A 270 7.00 2.85 -23.07
C ASN A 270 8.53 2.76 -23.02
N GLU A 271 9.09 2.10 -22.01
CA GLU A 271 10.54 1.89 -21.87
C GLU A 271 11.10 0.97 -22.98
N ASN A 272 10.25 0.12 -23.56
CA ASN A 272 10.63 -0.91 -24.53
C ASN A 272 9.92 -0.77 -25.89
N ILE A 273 9.42 0.42 -26.20
CA ILE A 273 8.48 0.64 -27.32
C ILE A 273 9.02 0.16 -28.68
N LYS A 274 10.33 0.30 -28.91
CA LYS A 274 11.04 -0.14 -30.12
C LYS A 274 10.94 -1.64 -30.41
N TYR A 275 10.58 -2.46 -29.41
CA TYR A 275 10.40 -3.90 -29.56
C TYR A 275 8.94 -4.28 -29.88
N PHE A 276 8.06 -3.29 -30.04
CA PHE A 276 6.64 -3.48 -30.28
C PHE A 276 6.16 -2.91 -31.63
N ASP A 277 7.07 -2.55 -32.55
CA ASP A 277 6.70 -1.92 -33.83
C ASP A 277 5.73 -2.78 -34.66
N ASP A 278 5.90 -4.11 -34.66
CA ASP A 278 5.01 -5.07 -35.34
C ASP A 278 4.08 -5.82 -34.38
N PHE A 279 3.85 -5.30 -33.17
CA PHE A 279 3.06 -5.99 -32.15
C PHE A 279 1.59 -5.60 -32.21
N GLU A 280 0.72 -6.56 -32.50
CA GLU A 280 -0.73 -6.38 -32.35
C GLU A 280 -1.11 -6.43 -30.86
N PHE A 281 -1.43 -5.25 -30.31
CA PHE A 281 -1.91 -5.16 -28.95
C PHE A 281 -3.38 -5.53 -28.85
N GLU A 282 -3.73 -6.32 -27.82
CA GLU A 282 -5.13 -6.60 -27.46
C GLU A 282 -5.86 -5.38 -26.88
N PHE A 283 -5.13 -4.30 -26.62
CA PHE A 283 -5.62 -3.10 -25.95
C PHE A 283 -5.55 -1.90 -26.87
N ASP A 284 -6.60 -1.10 -26.80
CA ASP A 284 -6.63 0.22 -27.40
C ASP A 284 -5.84 1.19 -26.52
N PHE A 285 -4.60 1.46 -26.92
CA PHE A 285 -3.75 2.39 -26.21
C PHE A 285 -4.14 3.84 -26.46
N VAL A 286 -3.98 4.63 -25.40
CA VAL A 286 -4.11 6.07 -25.44
C VAL A 286 -2.73 6.67 -25.30
N LYS A 287 -2.35 7.54 -26.23
CA LYS A 287 -1.04 8.20 -26.26
C LYS A 287 -1.16 9.69 -25.96
N TYR A 288 -0.06 10.27 -25.51
CA TYR A 288 0.11 11.71 -25.28
C TYR A 288 1.56 12.08 -25.56
N HIS A 289 1.77 12.91 -26.59
CA HIS A 289 3.10 13.24 -27.12
C HIS A 289 3.96 11.99 -27.39
N GLY A 290 3.38 11.01 -28.09
CA GLY A 290 4.05 9.75 -28.45
C GLY A 290 4.25 8.73 -27.32
N LYS A 291 3.88 9.04 -26.08
CA LYS A 291 3.95 8.10 -24.95
C LYS A 291 2.59 7.49 -24.67
N ILE A 292 2.53 6.18 -24.43
CA ILE A 292 1.32 5.52 -23.95
C ILE A 292 1.05 6.01 -22.52
N ILE A 293 -0.16 6.50 -22.27
CA ILE A 293 -0.57 7.04 -20.96
C ILE A 293 -1.80 6.33 -20.38
N GLY A 294 -2.47 5.51 -21.18
CA GLY A 294 -3.67 4.80 -20.76
C GLY A 294 -4.02 3.64 -21.67
N ILE A 295 -4.94 2.82 -21.17
CA ILE A 295 -5.60 1.76 -21.92
C ILE A 295 -7.10 2.04 -21.84
N PHE A 296 -7.77 2.09 -22.98
CA PHE A 296 -9.21 2.13 -23.03
C PHE A 296 -9.77 0.72 -22.78
N ARG A 297 -10.72 0.59 -21.85
CA ARG A 297 -11.36 -0.69 -21.53
C ARG A 297 -12.76 -0.47 -20.99
N ASP A 298 -13.72 -1.29 -21.44
CA ASP A 298 -15.07 -1.37 -20.86
C ASP A 298 -15.76 0.01 -20.75
N LYS A 299 -15.59 0.89 -21.74
CA LYS A 299 -16.10 2.28 -21.78
C LYS A 299 -15.46 3.25 -20.77
N GLN A 300 -14.39 2.83 -20.12
CA GLN A 300 -13.66 3.58 -19.10
C GLN A 300 -12.26 3.92 -19.59
N LEU A 301 -11.82 5.13 -19.25
CA LEU A 301 -10.46 5.60 -19.51
C LEU A 301 -9.89 6.32 -18.28
N TYR A 302 -8.88 5.71 -17.66
CA TYR A 302 -8.22 6.24 -16.46
C TYR A 302 -6.86 6.82 -16.82
N LEU A 303 -6.77 8.16 -16.83
CA LEU A 303 -5.57 8.94 -17.16
C LEU A 303 -5.10 9.78 -15.96
N CYS A 304 -5.25 9.25 -14.76
CA CYS A 304 -4.83 9.93 -13.53
C CYS A 304 -3.30 10.00 -13.44
N ARG A 305 -2.75 11.15 -13.00
CA ARG A 305 -1.30 11.38 -12.78
C ARG A 305 -0.41 11.21 -14.03
N GLN A 306 -0.91 11.59 -15.21
CA GLN A 306 -0.19 11.48 -16.49
C GLN A 306 0.55 12.76 -16.92
N LYS A 307 0.52 13.81 -16.08
CA LYS A 307 1.09 15.14 -16.36
C LYS A 307 0.51 15.81 -17.62
N ILE A 308 -0.73 15.46 -17.98
CA ILE A 308 -1.45 16.02 -19.13
C ILE A 308 -1.69 17.52 -18.90
N LYS A 309 -1.42 18.34 -19.91
CA LYS A 309 -1.71 19.79 -19.89
C LYS A 309 -2.87 20.16 -20.82
N ASN A 310 -2.92 19.53 -21.99
CA ASN A 310 -3.88 19.81 -23.06
C ASN A 310 -4.60 18.51 -23.43
N ILE A 311 -5.94 18.53 -23.47
CA ILE A 311 -6.74 17.32 -23.76
C ILE A 311 -6.73 17.02 -25.27
N ASP A 312 -6.54 18.04 -26.13
CA ASP A 312 -6.45 17.87 -27.59
C ASP A 312 -5.32 16.90 -27.97
N ASP A 313 -4.17 16.98 -27.30
CA ASP A 313 -3.00 16.14 -27.62
C ASP A 313 -3.13 14.69 -27.11
N ILE A 314 -4.27 14.31 -26.52
CA ILE A 314 -4.58 12.92 -26.20
C ILE A 314 -4.96 12.20 -27.50
N GLU A 315 -4.06 11.33 -27.96
CA GLU A 315 -4.21 10.51 -29.15
C GLU A 315 -4.93 9.19 -28.78
N ILE A 316 -6.09 8.96 -29.37
CA ILE A 316 -6.91 7.76 -29.18
C ILE A 316 -7.69 7.51 -30.47
N LEU A 317 -7.91 6.22 -30.81
CA LEU A 317 -8.68 5.83 -31.98
C LEU A 317 -10.11 6.39 -31.92
N GLU A 318 -10.58 6.99 -33.02
CA GLU A 318 -11.88 7.69 -33.09
C GLU A 318 -13.05 6.79 -32.68
N GLU A 319 -13.03 5.52 -33.08
CA GLU A 319 -14.03 4.51 -32.72
C GLU A 319 -14.13 4.25 -31.21
N ASN A 320 -13.05 4.49 -30.47
CA ASN A 320 -13.02 4.35 -29.02
C ASN A 320 -13.44 5.62 -28.30
N ILE A 321 -13.14 6.79 -28.88
CA ILE A 321 -13.59 8.09 -28.34
C ILE A 321 -15.11 8.09 -28.11
N ILE A 322 -15.87 7.64 -29.12
CA ILE A 322 -17.34 7.61 -29.06
C ILE A 322 -17.88 6.56 -28.07
N ARG A 323 -17.04 5.65 -27.56
CA ARG A 323 -17.47 4.61 -26.61
C ARG A 323 -17.15 4.96 -25.16
N ILE A 324 -16.36 6.00 -24.90
CA ILE A 324 -15.97 6.41 -23.55
C ILE A 324 -17.17 7.04 -22.83
N GLU A 325 -17.59 6.41 -21.74
CA GLU A 325 -18.62 6.92 -20.83
C GLU A 325 -18.00 7.43 -19.51
N GLU A 326 -16.83 6.92 -19.11
CA GLU A 326 -16.14 7.35 -17.89
C GLU A 326 -14.70 7.77 -18.18
N LEU A 327 -14.34 8.99 -17.79
CA LEU A 327 -13.00 9.55 -17.95
C LEU A 327 -12.46 10.11 -16.64
N ASP A 328 -11.33 9.58 -16.18
CA ASP A 328 -10.61 10.10 -15.01
C ASP A 328 -9.32 10.82 -15.45
N LEU A 329 -9.34 12.15 -15.42
CA LEU A 329 -8.21 13.03 -15.70
C LEU A 329 -7.64 13.66 -14.42
N SER A 330 -7.86 13.04 -13.26
CA SER A 330 -7.44 13.61 -11.97
C SER A 330 -5.92 13.69 -11.81
N ASN A 331 -5.44 14.64 -11.00
CA ASN A 331 -4.03 14.84 -10.67
C ASN A 331 -3.15 15.08 -11.92
N ASN A 332 -3.64 15.86 -12.87
CA ASN A 332 -2.88 16.31 -14.04
C ASN A 332 -2.54 17.81 -13.91
N LEU A 333 -2.13 18.44 -15.01
CA LEU A 333 -1.75 19.85 -15.08
C LEU A 333 -2.71 20.65 -15.96
N ILE A 334 -3.94 20.17 -16.14
CA ILE A 334 -4.93 20.72 -17.07
C ILE A 334 -5.42 22.08 -16.56
N SER A 335 -5.23 23.15 -17.32
CA SER A 335 -5.75 24.49 -17.01
C SER A 335 -6.89 24.92 -17.92
N ASP A 336 -6.86 24.44 -19.16
CA ASP A 336 -7.89 24.59 -20.17
C ASP A 336 -8.42 23.19 -20.53
N ILE A 337 -9.73 23.06 -20.60
CA ILE A 337 -10.44 21.81 -20.87
C ILE A 337 -10.81 21.66 -22.35
N LYS A 338 -10.34 22.56 -23.22
CA LYS A 338 -10.43 22.40 -24.67
C LYS A 338 -9.94 21.00 -25.10
N GLY A 339 -10.69 20.37 -26.01
CA GLY A 339 -10.47 19.01 -26.47
C GLY A 339 -11.31 17.96 -25.74
N ILE A 340 -11.99 18.34 -24.65
CA ILE A 340 -12.95 17.45 -23.96
C ILE A 340 -14.19 17.16 -24.82
N GLU A 341 -14.52 18.04 -25.77
CA GLU A 341 -15.68 17.92 -26.67
C GLU A 341 -15.63 16.68 -27.55
N LYS A 342 -14.46 16.09 -27.79
CA LYS A 342 -14.34 14.84 -28.53
C LYS A 342 -15.03 13.67 -27.79
N PHE A 343 -15.04 13.68 -26.46
CA PHE A 343 -15.65 12.63 -25.64
C PHE A 343 -17.14 12.89 -25.41
N SER A 344 -17.92 12.91 -26.49
CA SER A 344 -19.33 13.35 -26.49
C SER A 344 -20.28 12.47 -25.65
N ASN A 345 -19.94 11.20 -25.42
CA ASN A 345 -20.77 10.23 -24.69
C ASN A 345 -20.42 10.11 -23.20
N LEU A 346 -19.65 11.06 -22.64
CA LEU A 346 -19.28 11.05 -21.24
C LEU A 346 -20.50 11.15 -20.31
N LYS A 347 -20.59 10.19 -19.40
CA LYS A 347 -21.52 10.18 -18.25
C LYS A 347 -20.82 10.53 -16.95
N TYR A 348 -19.53 10.25 -16.86
CA TYR A 348 -18.74 10.44 -15.66
C TYR A 348 -17.39 11.08 -15.99
N LEU A 349 -17.09 12.22 -15.37
CA LEU A 349 -15.84 12.95 -15.59
C LEU A 349 -15.20 13.33 -14.26
N LYS A 350 -13.95 12.93 -14.04
CA LYS A 350 -13.12 13.47 -12.96
C LYS A 350 -12.00 14.35 -13.48
N LEU A 351 -11.89 15.53 -12.91
CA LEU A 351 -10.87 16.53 -13.15
C LEU A 351 -10.26 17.01 -11.82
N ASP A 352 -10.32 16.20 -10.77
CA ASP A 352 -9.80 16.56 -9.44
C ASP A 352 -8.31 16.90 -9.47
N ASN A 353 -7.85 17.84 -8.64
CA ASN A 353 -6.46 18.24 -8.51
C ASN A 353 -5.82 18.62 -9.86
N ASN A 354 -6.47 19.52 -10.60
CA ASN A 354 -5.96 20.15 -11.82
C ASN A 354 -5.84 21.68 -11.62
N GLN A 355 -5.73 22.44 -12.70
CA GLN A 355 -5.61 23.89 -12.69
C GLN A 355 -6.78 24.58 -13.43
N VAL A 356 -7.91 23.88 -13.58
CA VAL A 356 -9.08 24.36 -14.33
C VAL A 356 -9.65 25.62 -13.70
N THR A 357 -9.97 26.63 -14.52
CA THR A 357 -10.47 27.94 -14.05
C THR A 357 -11.94 28.18 -14.34
N ASN A 358 -12.51 27.48 -15.32
CA ASN A 358 -13.91 27.54 -15.71
C ASN A 358 -14.35 26.23 -16.38
N VAL A 359 -15.64 26.06 -16.63
CA VAL A 359 -16.22 24.84 -17.22
C VAL A 359 -16.85 25.06 -18.60
N GLU A 360 -16.58 26.19 -19.27
CA GLU A 360 -17.27 26.56 -20.51
C GLU A 360 -17.11 25.53 -21.63
N GLY A 361 -15.95 24.86 -21.69
CA GLY A 361 -15.67 23.76 -22.63
C GLY A 361 -16.51 22.50 -22.41
N LEU A 362 -17.17 22.32 -21.26
CA LEU A 362 -17.99 21.15 -20.97
C LEU A 362 -19.44 21.27 -21.47
N LYS A 363 -19.86 22.42 -22.02
CA LYS A 363 -21.27 22.71 -22.38
C LYS A 363 -21.92 21.71 -23.34
N HIS A 364 -21.11 20.93 -24.06
CA HIS A 364 -21.56 19.95 -25.04
C HIS A 364 -21.90 18.58 -24.41
N LEU A 365 -21.45 18.31 -23.18
CA LEU A 365 -21.61 17.02 -22.50
C LEU A 365 -22.99 16.91 -21.82
N LYS A 366 -24.06 16.88 -22.62
CA LYS A 366 -25.45 16.90 -22.14
C LYS A 366 -25.83 15.66 -21.30
N ASP A 367 -25.19 14.53 -21.58
CA ASP A 367 -25.40 13.26 -20.89
C ASP A 367 -24.48 13.07 -19.69
N LEU A 368 -23.71 14.10 -19.30
CA LEU A 368 -22.85 14.02 -18.13
C LEU A 368 -23.70 13.95 -16.86
N HIS A 369 -23.63 12.83 -16.15
CA HIS A 369 -24.35 12.61 -14.90
C HIS A 369 -23.53 13.06 -13.70
N THR A 370 -22.21 12.88 -13.74
CA THR A 370 -21.36 13.10 -12.58
C THR A 370 -20.07 13.81 -12.96
N LEU A 371 -19.80 14.92 -12.26
CA LEU A 371 -18.64 15.78 -12.49
C LEU A 371 -17.90 16.06 -11.19
N TYR A 372 -16.62 15.66 -11.15
CA TYR A 372 -15.69 15.97 -10.06
C TYR A 372 -14.67 17.00 -10.53
N LEU A 373 -14.58 18.11 -9.81
CA LEU A 373 -13.71 19.25 -10.11
C LEU A 373 -12.98 19.73 -8.83
N ARG A 374 -12.69 18.81 -7.91
CA ARG A 374 -12.12 19.17 -6.61
C ARG A 374 -10.72 19.77 -6.77
N ASN A 375 -10.34 20.67 -5.87
CA ASN A 375 -9.00 21.29 -5.81
C ASN A 375 -8.53 21.82 -7.18
N ASN A 376 -9.37 22.61 -7.84
CA ASN A 376 -9.03 23.34 -9.05
C ASN A 376 -8.86 24.85 -8.75
N LYS A 377 -8.81 25.69 -9.79
CA LYS A 377 -8.67 27.15 -9.71
C LYS A 377 -9.95 27.88 -10.11
N ILE A 378 -11.11 27.22 -10.02
CA ILE A 378 -12.41 27.82 -10.38
C ILE A 378 -12.73 28.95 -9.40
N SER A 379 -13.09 30.12 -9.92
CA SER A 379 -13.45 31.30 -9.12
C SER A 379 -14.94 31.59 -9.08
N GLU A 380 -15.70 31.11 -10.07
CA GLU A 380 -17.13 31.40 -10.24
C GLU A 380 -17.86 30.14 -10.70
N ILE A 381 -19.08 29.93 -10.21
CA ILE A 381 -19.95 28.84 -10.66
C ILE A 381 -20.77 29.35 -11.85
N LYS A 382 -20.29 29.16 -13.08
CA LYS A 382 -20.99 29.58 -14.30
C LYS A 382 -20.79 28.58 -15.42
N GLY A 383 -21.69 28.56 -16.40
CA GLY A 383 -21.60 27.65 -17.55
C GLY A 383 -22.15 26.26 -17.28
N PHE A 384 -22.95 26.09 -16.22
CA PHE A 384 -23.59 24.82 -15.87
C PHE A 384 -25.06 24.73 -16.35
N GLU A 385 -25.59 25.78 -16.97
CA GLU A 385 -27.01 25.90 -17.33
C GLU A 385 -27.47 24.88 -18.39
N ASN A 386 -26.53 24.35 -19.18
CA ASN A 386 -26.81 23.43 -20.29
C ASN A 386 -26.78 21.95 -19.90
N PHE A 387 -26.43 21.61 -18.66
CA PHE A 387 -26.35 20.22 -18.22
C PHE A 387 -27.73 19.68 -17.79
N THR A 388 -28.39 18.95 -18.69
CA THR A 388 -29.72 18.41 -18.42
C THR A 388 -29.70 17.16 -17.55
N SER A 389 -28.63 16.37 -17.60
CA SER A 389 -28.54 15.07 -16.93
C SER A 389 -27.63 15.07 -15.68
N LEU A 390 -26.97 16.19 -15.39
CA LEU A 390 -26.00 16.28 -14.29
C LEU A 390 -26.69 16.13 -12.94
N ASN A 391 -26.40 15.01 -12.28
CA ASN A 391 -26.96 14.61 -11.00
C ASN A 391 -26.03 14.90 -9.82
N TYR A 392 -24.72 14.97 -10.06
CA TYR A 392 -23.70 15.10 -9.03
C TYR A 392 -22.61 16.05 -9.52
N LEU A 393 -22.37 17.10 -8.75
CA LEU A 393 -21.32 18.09 -8.99
C LEU A 393 -20.50 18.31 -7.71
N ASP A 394 -19.18 18.18 -7.81
CA ASP A 394 -18.27 18.43 -6.70
C ASP A 394 -17.22 19.47 -7.08
N LEU A 395 -17.34 20.66 -6.50
CA LEU A 395 -16.43 21.79 -6.66
C LEU A 395 -15.57 22.03 -5.42
N SER A 396 -15.46 21.06 -4.52
CA SER A 396 -14.75 21.24 -3.25
C SER A 396 -13.28 21.64 -3.45
N GLY A 397 -12.74 22.51 -2.61
CA GLY A 397 -11.34 22.95 -2.67
C GLY A 397 -11.07 24.05 -3.69
N ASN A 398 -12.08 24.52 -4.44
CA ASN A 398 -11.99 25.73 -5.24
C ASN A 398 -12.17 26.97 -4.35
N SER A 399 -11.08 27.37 -3.68
CA SER A 399 -11.08 28.39 -2.63
C SER A 399 -11.48 29.79 -3.09
N LYS A 400 -11.47 30.06 -4.40
CA LYS A 400 -11.86 31.35 -4.98
C LYS A 400 -13.37 31.48 -5.22
N ILE A 401 -14.13 30.40 -5.13
CA ILE A 401 -15.60 30.47 -5.23
C ILE A 401 -16.15 31.16 -3.98
N THR A 402 -16.86 32.27 -4.19
CA THR A 402 -17.39 33.12 -3.10
C THR A 402 -18.91 33.24 -3.07
N GLU A 403 -19.60 32.86 -4.14
CA GLU A 403 -21.06 32.93 -4.20
C GLU A 403 -21.64 31.71 -4.92
N ILE A 404 -22.88 31.38 -4.57
CA ILE A 404 -23.69 30.37 -5.26
C ILE A 404 -24.74 31.14 -6.08
N PRO A 405 -24.71 31.07 -7.43
CA PRO A 405 -25.63 31.81 -8.27
C PRO A 405 -26.98 31.09 -8.41
N ASP A 406 -28.03 31.88 -8.66
CA ASP A 406 -29.38 31.38 -8.89
C ASP A 406 -29.49 30.47 -10.11
N SER A 407 -28.61 30.62 -11.11
CA SER A 407 -28.60 29.82 -12.33
C SER A 407 -28.38 28.32 -12.06
N LEU A 408 -27.75 27.96 -10.93
CA LEU A 408 -27.60 26.57 -10.51
C LEU A 408 -28.96 25.89 -10.27
N ASN A 409 -30.00 26.67 -9.97
CA ASN A 409 -31.35 26.13 -9.80
C ASN A 409 -31.98 25.64 -11.11
N ASN A 410 -31.46 26.12 -12.25
CA ASN A 410 -31.93 25.75 -13.57
C ASN A 410 -31.40 24.38 -14.02
N ILE A 411 -30.49 23.77 -13.27
CA ILE A 411 -30.01 22.41 -13.55
C ILE A 411 -31.05 21.42 -13.02
N PRO A 412 -31.84 20.77 -13.90
CA PRO A 412 -33.07 20.09 -13.49
C PRO A 412 -32.78 18.78 -12.76
N ALA A 413 -31.72 18.07 -13.16
CA ALA A 413 -31.37 16.77 -12.61
C ALA A 413 -30.41 16.85 -11.41
N LEU A 414 -29.92 18.04 -11.04
CA LEU A 414 -28.88 18.19 -10.01
C LEU A 414 -29.41 17.78 -8.65
N LYS A 415 -29.05 16.56 -8.25
CA LYS A 415 -29.42 15.96 -6.99
C LYS A 415 -28.39 16.24 -5.93
N THR A 416 -27.09 16.23 -6.27
CA THR A 416 -25.94 16.34 -5.36
C THR A 416 -25.00 17.47 -5.75
N PHE A 417 -24.78 18.43 -4.84
CA PHE A 417 -23.83 19.52 -5.06
C PHE A 417 -22.90 19.73 -3.85
N LYS A 418 -21.59 19.68 -4.05
CA LYS A 418 -20.58 19.85 -2.99
C LYS A 418 -19.66 21.04 -3.23
N LEU A 419 -19.43 21.82 -2.17
CA LEU A 419 -18.60 23.03 -2.15
C LEU A 419 -17.67 23.09 -0.92
N TRP A 420 -17.15 21.95 -0.45
CA TRP A 420 -16.31 21.95 0.75
C TRP A 420 -15.03 22.76 0.51
N ASN A 421 -14.52 23.48 1.50
CA ASN A 421 -13.32 24.31 1.37
C ASN A 421 -13.39 25.39 0.26
N CYS A 422 -14.60 25.81 -0.14
CA CYS A 422 -14.81 27.06 -0.89
C CYS A 422 -14.98 28.24 0.06
N SER A 423 -14.76 29.46 -0.43
CA SER A 423 -14.86 30.71 0.36
C SER A 423 -16.23 31.37 0.23
N ILE A 424 -17.31 30.59 0.28
CA ILE A 424 -18.68 31.09 0.10
C ILE A 424 -19.00 32.15 1.17
N ARG A 425 -19.38 33.34 0.71
CA ARG A 425 -19.75 34.51 1.52
C ARG A 425 -21.15 35.02 1.19
N LYS A 426 -21.74 34.63 0.05
CA LYS A 426 -23.06 35.07 -0.39
C LYS A 426 -23.88 33.89 -0.88
N PHE A 427 -25.14 33.84 -0.46
CA PHE A 427 -26.13 32.86 -0.92
C PHE A 427 -27.44 33.58 -1.25
N SER A 428 -28.07 33.18 -2.35
CA SER A 428 -29.38 33.65 -2.75
C SER A 428 -30.50 32.75 -2.21
N GLU A 429 -31.74 33.26 -2.20
CA GLU A 429 -32.92 32.49 -1.75
C GLU A 429 -33.16 31.24 -2.62
N ALA A 430 -32.91 31.33 -3.93
CA ALA A 430 -33.08 30.18 -4.81
C ALA A 430 -32.01 29.10 -4.54
N SER A 431 -30.80 29.44 -4.10
CA SER A 431 -29.77 28.45 -3.72
C SER A 431 -30.12 27.60 -2.49
N SER A 432 -31.22 27.91 -1.79
CA SER A 432 -31.64 27.19 -0.58
C SER A 432 -31.83 25.68 -0.80
N LYS A 433 -32.26 25.25 -2.00
CA LYS A 433 -32.51 23.82 -2.30
C LYS A 433 -31.28 22.93 -2.06
N PHE A 434 -30.07 23.46 -2.25
CA PHE A 434 -28.81 22.73 -2.09
C PHE A 434 -28.25 22.73 -0.67
N PHE A 435 -28.76 23.60 0.19
CA PHE A 435 -28.49 23.52 1.62
C PHE A 435 -29.31 22.39 2.21
N TRP A 436 -30.63 22.37 2.06
CA TRP A 436 -31.57 21.44 2.71
C TRP A 436 -31.42 19.93 2.40
N MET A 437 -30.59 19.53 1.44
CA MET A 437 -30.46 18.13 1.01
C MET A 437 -29.20 17.39 1.53
N ASN A 438 -28.58 17.82 2.64
CA ASN A 438 -27.31 17.26 3.18
C ASN A 438 -26.05 17.52 2.33
N GLN A 439 -26.07 18.52 1.43
CA GLN A 439 -25.07 18.59 0.35
C GLN A 439 -24.03 19.66 0.54
N ASN A 440 -24.46 20.82 1.07
CA ASN A 440 -23.57 21.94 1.34
C ASN A 440 -23.50 22.34 2.81
N TYR A 441 -24.21 21.64 3.70
CA TYR A 441 -24.27 21.97 5.13
C TYR A 441 -22.93 21.93 5.84
N ARG A 442 -21.96 21.17 5.35
CA ARG A 442 -20.89 20.78 6.26
C ARG A 442 -19.87 21.86 6.53
N PHE A 443 -19.47 22.71 5.59
CA PHE A 443 -18.30 23.57 5.83
C PHE A 443 -18.39 24.94 5.16
N TYR A 444 -19.33 25.78 5.62
CA TYR A 444 -19.36 27.21 5.28
C TYR A 444 -18.18 27.90 5.99
N SER A 445 -17.15 28.30 5.23
CA SER A 445 -15.91 28.84 5.79
C SER A 445 -15.94 30.36 6.03
N GLY A 446 -17.09 31.04 5.87
CA GLY A 446 -17.13 32.51 5.93
C GLY A 446 -18.44 33.10 6.43
N TYR A 447 -18.99 32.63 7.56
CA TYR A 447 -20.15 33.28 8.19
C TYR A 447 -19.80 34.66 8.75
N THR A 448 -20.50 35.70 8.29
CA THR A 448 -20.55 37.02 8.92
C THR A 448 -21.85 37.21 9.69
N GLN A 449 -21.89 38.19 10.61
CA GLN A 449 -23.11 38.55 11.34
C GLN A 449 -24.23 38.99 10.39
N THR A 450 -23.88 39.53 9.21
CA THR A 450 -24.79 39.98 8.17
C THR A 450 -25.51 38.81 7.49
N ASP A 451 -24.82 37.69 7.26
CA ASP A 451 -25.36 36.47 6.66
C ASP A 451 -26.42 35.82 7.55
N LYS A 452 -26.22 35.91 8.87
CA LYS A 452 -27.18 35.49 9.88
C LYS A 452 -28.45 36.34 9.81
N ILE A 453 -28.31 37.67 9.74
CA ILE A 453 -29.44 38.61 9.70
C ILE A 453 -30.26 38.44 8.41
N TYR A 454 -29.60 38.28 7.27
CA TYR A 454 -30.28 38.00 5.99
C TYR A 454 -31.09 36.71 6.07
N TYR A 455 -30.51 35.63 6.60
CA TYR A 455 -31.20 34.35 6.76
C TYR A 455 -32.43 34.44 7.68
N GLU A 456 -32.27 35.06 8.85
CA GLU A 456 -33.33 35.25 9.85
C GLU A 456 -34.49 36.10 9.29
N LYS A 457 -34.19 37.06 8.41
CA LYS A 457 -35.19 37.93 7.77
C LYS A 457 -36.01 37.21 6.71
N THR A 458 -35.39 36.34 5.90
CA THR A 458 -36.03 35.71 4.73
C THR A 458 -36.81 34.43 5.08
N HIS A 459 -36.48 33.73 6.18
CA HIS A 459 -36.99 32.38 6.45
C HIS A 459 -37.81 32.22 7.75
N LYS A 460 -38.39 33.31 8.26
CA LYS A 460 -39.16 33.38 9.53
C LYS A 460 -40.33 32.36 9.64
N ASN A 461 -40.83 31.85 8.52
CA ASN A 461 -42.10 31.10 8.46
C ASN A 461 -41.97 29.58 8.22
N LYS A 462 -40.77 28.99 8.09
CA LYS A 462 -40.59 27.57 7.69
C LYS A 462 -40.12 26.62 8.80
N SER A 463 -40.20 27.01 10.08
CA SER A 463 -39.90 26.12 11.21
C SER A 463 -41.13 25.96 12.12
N SER A 464 -41.54 24.72 12.39
CA SER A 464 -42.60 24.38 13.36
C SER A 464 -42.30 24.82 14.81
N SER A 465 -41.07 25.29 15.06
CA SER A 465 -40.73 26.17 16.17
C SER A 465 -39.74 27.22 15.65
N THR A 466 -40.05 28.49 15.88
CA THR A 466 -39.49 29.71 15.26
C THR A 466 -37.97 29.88 15.17
N ASN A 467 -37.13 28.99 15.73
CA ASN A 467 -35.67 29.14 15.75
C ASN A 467 -34.87 27.83 15.96
N GLY A 468 -35.51 26.65 16.05
CA GLY A 468 -34.88 25.47 16.66
C GLY A 468 -33.73 24.85 15.84
N LEU A 469 -33.93 24.60 14.55
CA LEU A 469 -32.99 23.87 13.71
C LEU A 469 -31.81 24.73 13.25
N PHE A 470 -32.06 25.97 12.86
CA PHE A 470 -31.01 26.88 12.37
C PHE A 470 -30.09 27.38 13.48
N LYS A 471 -30.64 27.72 14.65
CA LYS A 471 -29.83 28.08 15.83
C LYS A 471 -28.85 26.96 16.19
N GLN A 472 -29.29 25.71 16.12
CA GLN A 472 -28.46 24.56 16.43
C GLN A 472 -27.37 24.32 15.37
N PHE A 473 -27.67 24.56 14.10
CA PHE A 473 -26.68 24.52 13.01
C PHE A 473 -25.59 25.59 13.16
N VAL A 474 -25.95 26.84 13.45
CA VAL A 474 -24.99 27.94 13.65
C VAL A 474 -24.09 27.67 14.87
N VAL A 475 -24.68 27.19 15.96
CA VAL A 475 -23.93 26.76 17.16
C VAL A 475 -22.93 25.64 16.82
N TRP A 476 -23.32 24.70 15.96
CA TRP A 476 -22.46 23.61 15.52
C TRP A 476 -21.25 24.11 14.71
N VAL A 477 -21.45 24.96 13.70
CA VAL A 477 -20.35 25.48 12.85
C VAL A 477 -19.30 26.22 13.69
N ILE A 478 -19.75 27.10 14.59
CA ILE A 478 -18.84 27.86 15.47
C ILE A 478 -18.02 26.92 16.36
N LYS A 479 -18.67 25.90 16.93
CA LYS A 479 -18.04 24.93 17.82
C LYS A 479 -17.00 24.07 17.09
N ILE A 480 -17.30 23.58 15.90
CA ILE A 480 -16.35 22.76 15.14
C ILE A 480 -15.13 23.55 14.71
N ARG A 481 -15.29 24.81 14.29
CA ARG A 481 -14.14 25.67 13.95
C ARG A 481 -13.23 25.89 15.15
N LYS A 482 -13.81 26.07 16.35
CA LYS A 482 -13.05 26.18 17.58
C LYS A 482 -12.22 24.91 17.84
N ILE A 483 -12.87 23.74 17.82
CA ILE A 483 -12.20 22.45 18.06
C ILE A 483 -11.10 22.20 17.01
N MET A 484 -11.36 22.47 15.74
CA MET A 484 -10.37 22.31 14.67
C MET A 484 -9.16 23.22 14.81
N LYS A 485 -9.36 24.45 15.28
CA LYS A 485 -8.30 25.41 15.52
C LYS A 485 -7.45 25.00 16.73
N GLU A 486 -8.09 24.58 17.81
CA GLU A 486 -7.44 24.11 19.03
C GLU A 486 -6.60 22.86 18.77
N GLU A 487 -7.17 21.88 18.08
CA GLU A 487 -6.57 20.56 17.86
C GLU A 487 -5.80 20.45 16.52
N LYS A 488 -5.71 21.55 15.76
CA LYS A 488 -5.02 21.64 14.46
C LYS A 488 -5.39 20.48 13.52
N PHE A 489 -6.67 20.35 13.17
CA PHE A 489 -7.13 19.34 12.19
C PHE A 489 -7.95 19.94 11.08
N THR A 490 -7.96 19.25 9.95
CA THR A 490 -8.60 19.70 8.71
C THR A 490 -9.97 19.04 8.52
N TYR A 491 -10.81 19.63 7.68
CA TYR A 491 -12.12 19.07 7.36
C TYR A 491 -12.03 17.72 6.64
N SER A 492 -10.98 17.48 5.86
CA SER A 492 -10.74 16.20 5.17
C SER A 492 -10.50 15.05 6.16
N GLU A 493 -9.89 15.34 7.30
CA GLU A 493 -9.63 14.34 8.34
C GLU A 493 -10.91 13.94 9.09
N ILE A 494 -11.83 14.90 9.28
CA ILE A 494 -13.17 14.62 9.80
C ILE A 494 -13.93 13.74 8.81
N GLU A 495 -13.91 14.09 7.53
CA GLU A 495 -14.60 13.31 6.49
C GLU A 495 -14.09 11.87 6.42
N LYS A 496 -12.77 11.70 6.44
CA LYS A 496 -12.13 10.38 6.46
C LYS A 496 -12.62 9.54 7.66
N PHE A 497 -12.64 10.14 8.86
CA PHE A 497 -13.18 9.49 10.05
C PHE A 497 -14.66 9.09 9.87
N GLU A 498 -15.49 9.96 9.30
CA GLU A 498 -16.91 9.67 9.10
C GLU A 498 -17.16 8.56 8.07
N ILE A 499 -16.36 8.53 7.00
CA ILE A 499 -16.37 7.45 6.00
C ILE A 499 -15.95 6.12 6.64
N GLU A 500 -14.87 6.12 7.42
CA GLU A 500 -14.31 4.91 8.03
C GLU A 500 -15.18 4.33 9.14
N THR A 501 -15.89 5.19 9.88
CA THR A 501 -16.68 4.77 11.03
C THR A 501 -18.18 4.69 10.74
N THR A 502 -18.64 5.08 9.54
CA THR A 502 -20.07 5.25 9.21
C THR A 502 -20.85 6.11 10.22
N GLN A 503 -20.14 6.93 11.01
CA GLN A 503 -20.72 7.77 12.04
C GLN A 503 -20.50 9.23 11.68
N ASN A 504 -21.49 10.07 11.96
CA ASN A 504 -21.29 11.51 11.98
C ASN A 504 -20.41 11.85 13.20
N ALA A 505 -19.39 12.68 13.00
CA ALA A 505 -18.51 13.14 14.08
C ALA A 505 -19.29 13.83 15.22
N LEU A 506 -20.47 14.37 14.93
CA LEU A 506 -21.35 15.06 15.89
C LEU A 506 -22.83 14.71 15.75
N TRP A 507 -23.54 14.75 16.87
CA TRP A 507 -25.01 14.74 16.95
C TRP A 507 -25.49 16.08 17.48
N TRP A 508 -26.32 16.79 16.71
CA TRP A 508 -27.16 17.91 17.16
C TRP A 508 -26.53 18.79 18.27
N VAL A 509 -25.27 19.25 18.09
CA VAL A 509 -24.46 20.12 19.01
C VAL A 509 -23.40 19.41 19.91
N ARG A 510 -23.32 18.08 20.00
CA ARG A 510 -22.30 17.35 20.79
C ARG A 510 -21.44 16.41 19.94
N THR A 511 -20.13 16.33 20.25
CA THR A 511 -19.21 15.35 19.63
C THR A 511 -19.56 13.93 20.09
N THR A 512 -19.50 12.96 19.18
CA THR A 512 -19.71 11.54 19.53
C THR A 512 -18.63 11.04 20.47
N LYS A 513 -18.93 9.98 21.23
CA LYS A 513 -17.91 9.28 22.03
C LYS A 513 -16.77 8.77 21.14
N SER A 514 -17.11 8.23 19.97
CA SER A 514 -16.15 7.75 18.96
C SER A 514 -15.24 8.87 18.45
N PHE A 515 -15.78 10.05 18.14
CA PHE A 515 -14.99 11.20 17.68
C PHE A 515 -14.06 11.73 18.78
N LYS A 516 -14.51 11.75 20.04
CA LYS A 516 -13.65 12.13 21.18
C LYS A 516 -12.50 11.14 21.41
N LEU A 517 -12.77 9.83 21.28
CA LEU A 517 -11.73 8.80 21.39
C LEU A 517 -10.71 8.94 20.26
N TRP A 518 -11.17 9.14 19.03
CA TRP A 518 -10.32 9.38 17.87
C TRP A 518 -9.43 10.63 18.03
N LEU A 519 -9.98 11.73 18.56
CA LEU A 519 -9.19 12.92 18.89
C LEU A 519 -8.10 12.65 19.93
N ASN A 520 -8.42 11.90 20.99
CA ASN A 520 -7.46 11.57 22.05
C ASN A 520 -6.33 10.64 21.55
N ASP A 521 -6.67 9.62 20.77
CA ASP A 521 -5.69 8.69 20.18
C ASP A 521 -4.74 9.43 19.24
N ARG A 522 -5.27 10.36 18.43
CA ARG A 522 -4.45 11.21 17.56
C ARG A 522 -3.54 12.16 18.33
N ALA A 523 -4.02 12.72 19.44
CA ALA A 523 -3.19 13.54 20.32
C ALA A 523 -2.04 12.70 20.93
N GLN A 524 -2.28 11.42 21.26
CA GLN A 524 -1.23 10.49 21.70
C GLN A 524 -0.23 10.15 20.58
N MET A 525 -0.69 9.90 19.35
CA MET A 525 0.18 9.65 18.21
C MET A 525 1.18 10.80 17.97
N ARG A 526 0.76 12.05 18.17
CA ARG A 526 1.65 13.23 18.08
C ARG A 526 2.71 13.30 19.17
N ILE A 527 2.43 12.75 20.36
CA ILE A 527 3.41 12.65 21.45
C ILE A 527 4.43 11.55 21.12
N THR A 528 4.00 10.43 20.55
CA THR A 528 4.89 9.35 20.12
C THR A 528 5.67 9.64 18.83
N GLU A 529 5.29 10.65 18.04
CA GLU A 529 6.11 11.16 16.92
C GLU A 529 7.19 12.15 17.39
N PHE A 530 7.14 12.61 18.64
CA PHE A 530 8.09 13.57 19.23
C PHE A 530 9.08 12.94 20.24
N ILE A 531 8.88 11.65 20.59
CA ILE A 531 9.80 10.80 21.36
C ILE A 531 10.36 9.76 20.38
#